data_AF-A0A241XEB6-F1
#
_entry.id   AF-A0A241XEB6-F1
#
_cell.length_a   1.000
_cell.length_b   1.000
_cell.length_c   1.000
_cell.angle_alpha   90.00
_cell.angle_beta   90.00
_cell.angle_gamma   90.00
#
_symmetry.space_group_name_H-M   'P 1'
#
loop_
_entity.id
_entity.type
_entity.pdbx_description
1 polymer ?
#
loop_
_entity_poly.entity_id
_entity_poly.type
_entity_poly.pdbx_seq_one_letter_code
_entity_poly.pdbx_strand_id
1 'polypeptide(L)'
;MSNIVSLRNTGGFTRMDNELYEALIGAELSGRELRVALAIHRLTVGYNVEEARIAASVIADMSGIHREDVSRAICELIRQRVIYRTGGSRSPMGFAPVSEWKIDGKNTHQNKQKSVPQCGVSTTSNVAFLPRNKDSKDNSVPSELVDAGRQPEQGELISEPVRQAPRVEACPHQAIVDLYHEILSELPSVALINKGRRQHLQGRWREHAAHRDLGFWREYFESVKASPFLMGKVPGRNGAKPFRATFDWLIAPSNFVKVVEGNYHA
;
A
#
# COMPACT_ATOMS: atom_id res chain seq x y z
N MET A 1 14.03 -27.32 -46.18
CA MET A 1 12.78 -26.53 -46.06
C MET A 1 13.09 -25.26 -45.29
N SER A 2 12.72 -24.09 -45.81
CA SER A 2 13.03 -22.79 -45.21
C SER A 2 11.94 -22.38 -44.21
N ASN A 3 12.25 -22.40 -42.91
CA ASN A 3 11.32 -22.03 -41.83
C ASN A 3 11.13 -20.51 -41.69
N ILE A 4 11.18 -19.76 -42.80
CA ILE A 4 11.05 -18.30 -42.83
C ILE A 4 9.59 -17.97 -43.18
N VAL A 5 8.78 -17.78 -42.15
CA VAL A 5 7.39 -17.33 -42.31
C VAL A 5 7.38 -15.81 -42.49
N SER A 6 7.16 -15.35 -43.72
CA SER A 6 6.98 -13.93 -44.02
C SER A 6 5.81 -13.35 -43.22
N LEU A 7 6.07 -12.29 -42.45
CA LEU A 7 5.04 -11.60 -41.67
C LEU A 7 4.01 -10.94 -42.58
N ARG A 8 2.74 -10.97 -42.18
CA ARG A 8 1.62 -10.45 -42.98
C ARG A 8 1.58 -8.92 -42.91
N ASN A 9 1.71 -8.24 -44.04
CA ASN A 9 1.71 -6.78 -44.16
C ASN A 9 0.32 -6.12 -43.93
N THR A 10 -0.57 -6.77 -43.18
CA THR A 10 -1.97 -6.34 -42.95
C THR A 10 -2.34 -6.21 -41.47
N GLY A 11 -1.40 -6.47 -40.55
CA GLY A 11 -1.53 -6.05 -39.16
C GLY A 11 -1.29 -4.55 -39.05
N GLY A 12 -2.32 -3.77 -38.71
CA GLY A 12 -2.26 -2.31 -38.68
C GLY A 12 -1.15 -1.77 -37.75
N PHE A 13 -0.33 -0.86 -38.28
CA PHE A 13 0.80 -0.26 -37.56
C PHE A 13 0.35 0.83 -36.59
N THR A 14 1.14 1.05 -35.53
CA THR A 14 1.06 2.24 -34.67
C THR A 14 2.27 3.10 -34.98
N ARG A 15 2.05 4.38 -35.30
CA ARG A 15 3.15 5.34 -35.49
C ARG A 15 3.80 5.65 -34.14
N MET A 16 5.11 5.82 -34.13
CA MET A 16 5.88 6.34 -33.02
C MET A 16 6.95 7.24 -33.61
N ASP A 17 7.24 8.36 -32.97
CA ASP A 17 8.26 9.29 -33.44
C ASP A 17 9.66 8.80 -33.03
N ASN A 18 10.63 8.95 -33.93
CA ASN A 18 11.96 8.34 -33.75
C ASN A 18 12.65 8.80 -32.47
N GLU A 19 12.55 10.09 -32.11
CA GLU A 19 13.11 10.62 -30.86
C GLU A 19 12.52 9.93 -29.62
N LEU A 20 11.21 9.66 -29.60
CA LEU A 20 10.54 8.94 -28.53
C LEU A 20 10.96 7.46 -28.50
N TYR A 21 11.14 6.83 -29.67
CA TYR A 21 11.58 5.44 -29.77
C TYR A 21 13.03 5.26 -29.30
N GLU A 22 13.93 6.14 -29.74
CA GLU A 22 15.34 6.17 -29.32
C GLU A 22 15.47 6.48 -27.82
N ALA A 23 14.66 7.41 -27.29
CA ALA A 23 14.59 7.67 -25.86
C ALA A 23 14.09 6.44 -25.07
N LEU A 24 13.07 5.72 -25.55
CA LEU A 24 12.59 4.47 -24.92
C LEU A 24 13.62 3.33 -24.98
N ILE A 25 14.53 3.33 -25.96
CA ILE A 25 15.63 2.35 -26.06
C ILE A 25 16.78 2.71 -25.09
N GLY A 26 17.13 4.00 -24.99
CA GLY A 26 18.20 4.47 -24.10
C GLY A 26 17.83 4.58 -22.62
N ALA A 27 16.54 4.55 -22.29
CA ALA A 27 16.04 4.73 -20.92
C ALA A 27 16.22 3.48 -20.04
N GLU A 28 16.75 3.66 -18.81
CA GLU A 28 16.83 2.61 -17.78
C GLU A 28 15.45 2.27 -17.15
N LEU A 29 14.41 2.12 -17.96
CA LEU A 29 13.09 1.69 -17.50
C LEU A 29 13.12 0.20 -17.10
N SER A 30 12.34 -0.14 -16.07
CA SER A 30 12.08 -1.52 -15.72
C SER A 30 11.33 -2.20 -16.86
N GLY A 31 11.59 -3.48 -17.14
CA GLY A 31 10.83 -4.27 -18.12
C GLY A 31 9.33 -4.39 -17.83
N ARG A 32 8.85 -3.89 -16.68
CA ARG A 32 7.41 -3.65 -16.38
C ARG A 32 6.94 -2.27 -16.82
N GLU A 33 7.71 -1.22 -16.49
CA GLU A 33 7.45 0.16 -16.85
C GLU A 33 7.49 0.37 -18.37
N LEU A 34 8.49 -0.20 -19.06
CA LEU A 34 8.59 -0.16 -20.52
C LEU A 34 7.36 -0.77 -21.21
N ARG A 35 6.85 -1.91 -20.72
CA ARG A 35 5.59 -2.50 -21.24
C ARG A 35 4.39 -1.61 -20.98
N VAL A 36 4.31 -0.98 -19.82
CA VAL A 36 3.23 -0.03 -19.47
C VAL A 36 3.29 1.22 -20.35
N ALA A 37 4.48 1.77 -20.60
CA ALA A 37 4.68 2.89 -21.51
C ALA A 37 4.26 2.53 -22.94
N LEU A 38 4.73 1.40 -23.48
CA LEU A 38 4.35 0.91 -24.81
C LEU A 38 2.83 0.63 -24.93
N ALA A 39 2.20 0.09 -23.88
CA ALA A 39 0.75 -0.10 -23.84
C ALA A 39 -0.01 1.23 -23.81
N ILE A 40 0.47 2.24 -23.09
CA ILE A 40 -0.09 3.60 -23.12
C ILE A 40 0.06 4.20 -24.52
N HIS A 41 1.23 4.09 -25.16
CA HIS A 41 1.47 4.60 -26.52
C HIS A 41 0.53 3.96 -27.56
N ARG A 42 0.29 2.65 -27.43
CA ARG A 42 -0.68 1.95 -28.28
C ARG A 42 -2.13 2.44 -28.07
N LEU A 43 -2.45 2.96 -26.89
CA LEU A 43 -3.79 3.46 -26.55
C LEU A 43 -3.95 4.99 -26.75
N THR A 44 -2.87 5.75 -26.91
CA THR A 44 -2.88 7.18 -27.27
C THR A 44 -2.63 7.35 -28.78
N VAL A 45 -1.35 7.33 -29.20
CA VAL A 45 -0.92 7.57 -30.59
C VAL A 45 -1.43 6.47 -31.53
N GLY A 46 -1.61 5.23 -31.02
CA GLY A 46 -2.27 4.15 -31.76
C GLY A 46 -3.78 4.36 -32.03
N TYR A 47 -4.37 5.45 -31.56
CA TYR A 47 -5.69 5.96 -31.92
C TYR A 47 -5.64 7.42 -32.46
N ASN A 48 -4.43 7.95 -32.71
CA ASN A 48 -4.18 9.33 -33.12
C ASN A 48 -4.70 10.38 -32.11
N VAL A 49 -4.50 10.15 -30.81
CA VAL A 49 -4.85 11.07 -29.71
C VAL A 49 -3.64 11.26 -28.79
N GLU A 50 -3.38 12.49 -28.35
CA GLU A 50 -2.24 12.83 -27.49
C GLU A 50 -2.39 12.34 -26.04
N GLU A 51 -3.55 12.60 -25.43
CA GLU A 51 -3.91 12.12 -24.08
C GLU A 51 -5.19 11.26 -24.06
N ALA A 52 -5.17 10.14 -23.34
CA ALA A 52 -6.29 9.20 -23.29
C ALA A 52 -6.68 8.81 -21.84
N ARG A 53 -7.99 8.67 -21.58
CA ARG A 53 -8.54 8.16 -20.31
C ARG A 53 -8.45 6.64 -20.23
N ILE A 54 -7.24 6.14 -19.97
CA ILE A 54 -6.96 4.70 -19.92
C ILE A 54 -7.21 4.14 -18.51
N ALA A 55 -8.00 3.06 -18.41
CA ALA A 55 -8.15 2.31 -17.16
C ALA A 55 -6.98 1.34 -16.96
N ALA A 56 -6.43 1.26 -15.74
CA ALA A 56 -5.31 0.39 -15.41
C ALA A 56 -5.57 -1.13 -15.58
N SER A 57 -6.83 -1.54 -15.74
CA SER A 57 -7.19 -2.90 -16.17
C SER A 57 -6.82 -3.15 -17.63
N VAL A 58 -7.19 -2.26 -18.55
CA VAL A 58 -6.86 -2.40 -19.98
C VAL A 58 -5.34 -2.52 -20.21
N ILE A 59 -4.55 -1.75 -19.46
CA ILE A 59 -3.08 -1.85 -19.48
C ILE A 59 -2.60 -3.18 -18.89
N ALA A 60 -3.21 -3.68 -17.81
CA ALA A 60 -2.90 -4.99 -17.23
C ALA A 60 -3.15 -6.13 -18.23
N ASP A 61 -4.33 -6.11 -18.85
CA ASP A 61 -4.78 -7.10 -19.84
C ASP A 61 -3.86 -7.09 -21.09
N MET A 62 -3.45 -5.90 -21.56
CA MET A 62 -2.53 -5.76 -22.70
C MET A 62 -1.07 -6.12 -22.39
N SER A 63 -0.59 -5.91 -21.16
CA SER A 63 0.83 -6.07 -20.80
C SER A 63 1.17 -7.40 -20.12
N GLY A 64 0.15 -8.14 -19.68
CA GLY A 64 0.31 -9.36 -18.87
C GLY A 64 0.85 -9.08 -17.47
N ILE A 65 0.57 -7.90 -16.89
CA ILE A 65 1.05 -7.46 -15.58
C ILE A 65 -0.13 -7.28 -14.64
N HIS A 66 -0.03 -7.74 -13.39
CA HIS A 66 -1.05 -7.50 -12.37
C HIS A 66 -1.35 -6.01 -12.17
N ARG A 67 -2.63 -5.67 -12.00
CA ARG A 67 -3.17 -4.31 -11.93
C ARG A 67 -2.46 -3.41 -10.89
N GLU A 68 -2.03 -4.00 -9.78
CA GLU A 68 -1.31 -3.33 -8.70
C GLU A 68 0.09 -2.90 -9.15
N ASP A 69 0.78 -3.76 -9.89
CA ASP A 69 2.10 -3.49 -10.45
C ASP A 69 2.04 -2.54 -11.65
N VAL A 70 0.99 -2.60 -12.47
CA VAL A 70 0.67 -1.56 -13.47
C VAL A 70 0.47 -0.20 -12.78
N SER A 71 -0.30 -0.16 -11.70
CA SER A 71 -0.57 1.08 -10.97
C SER A 71 0.71 1.68 -10.35
N ARG A 72 1.62 0.84 -9.85
CA ARG A 72 2.97 1.26 -9.40
C ARG A 72 3.82 1.80 -10.56
N ALA A 73 3.90 1.06 -11.67
CA ALA A 73 4.69 1.45 -12.84
C ALA A 73 4.22 2.79 -13.44
N ILE A 74 2.91 3.05 -13.47
CA ILE A 74 2.38 4.35 -13.91
C ILE A 74 2.81 5.49 -12.96
N CYS A 75 2.79 5.25 -11.63
CA CYS A 75 3.29 6.26 -10.68
C CYS A 75 4.79 6.55 -10.84
N GLU A 76 5.61 5.52 -11.11
CA GLU A 76 7.05 5.71 -11.39
C GLU A 76 7.27 6.46 -12.72
N LEU A 77 6.56 6.11 -13.80
CA LEU A 77 6.67 6.82 -15.08
C LEU A 77 6.24 8.30 -15.00
N ILE A 78 5.27 8.63 -14.14
CA ILE A 78 4.90 10.02 -13.83
C ILE A 78 5.99 10.72 -13.01
N ARG A 79 6.55 10.03 -12.01
CA ARG A 79 7.65 10.56 -11.17
C ARG A 79 8.90 10.83 -11.99
N GLN A 80 9.20 9.96 -12.95
CA GLN A 80 10.31 10.06 -13.91
C GLN A 80 10.00 10.95 -15.12
N ARG A 81 8.83 11.61 -15.17
CA ARG A 81 8.43 12.52 -16.26
C ARG A 81 8.47 11.92 -17.66
N VAL A 82 8.25 10.61 -17.79
CA VAL A 82 8.08 9.92 -19.09
C VAL A 82 6.65 10.11 -19.61
N ILE A 83 5.67 10.13 -18.71
CA ILE A 83 4.26 10.40 -19.00
C ILE A 83 3.71 11.48 -18.06
N TYR A 84 2.72 12.24 -18.51
CA TYR A 84 2.00 13.21 -17.69
C TYR A 84 0.55 12.77 -17.43
N ARG A 85 -0.11 13.44 -16.48
CA ARG A 85 -1.56 13.34 -16.22
C ARG A 85 -2.17 14.70 -15.97
N THR A 86 -3.24 15.00 -16.68
CA THR A 86 -4.01 16.25 -16.56
C THR A 86 -5.00 16.18 -15.39
N GLY A 87 -4.48 16.08 -14.16
CA GLY A 87 -5.25 16.15 -12.91
C GLY A 87 -5.18 14.88 -12.05
N GLY A 88 -6.33 14.26 -11.80
CA GLY A 88 -6.49 13.18 -10.82
C GLY A 88 -6.05 11.78 -11.28
N SER A 89 -6.20 10.78 -10.41
CA SER A 89 -5.81 9.38 -10.66
C SER A 89 -6.58 8.67 -11.80
N ARG A 90 -7.66 9.30 -12.31
CA ARG A 90 -8.48 8.87 -13.46
C ARG A 90 -8.56 9.94 -14.57
N SER A 91 -7.66 10.92 -14.55
CA SER A 91 -7.51 11.88 -15.65
C SER A 91 -6.94 11.19 -16.91
N PRO A 92 -7.02 11.86 -18.07
CA PRO A 92 -6.22 11.49 -19.23
C PRO A 92 -4.72 11.41 -18.89
N MET A 93 -3.98 10.65 -19.71
CA MET A 93 -2.53 10.55 -19.64
C MET A 93 -1.96 10.58 -21.06
N GLY A 94 -0.84 11.26 -21.24
CA GLY A 94 -0.08 11.34 -22.49
C GLY A 94 1.43 11.23 -22.24
N PHE A 95 2.22 11.14 -23.31
CA PHE A 95 3.69 11.14 -23.21
C PHE A 95 4.22 12.56 -23.04
N ALA A 96 5.16 12.74 -22.13
CA ALA A 96 5.86 14.01 -21.96
C ALA A 96 7.00 14.13 -23.01
N PRO A 97 7.37 15.36 -23.43
CA PRO A 97 8.51 15.58 -24.31
C PRO A 97 9.79 14.97 -23.73
N VAL A 98 10.63 14.37 -24.59
CA VAL A 98 11.87 13.66 -24.19
C VAL A 98 12.79 14.55 -23.35
N SER A 99 12.81 15.86 -23.61
CA SER A 99 13.57 16.87 -22.86
C SER A 99 13.12 17.08 -21.40
N GLU A 100 11.92 16.63 -21.00
CA GLU A 100 11.45 16.69 -19.61
C GLU A 100 11.83 15.45 -18.76
N TRP A 101 12.32 14.37 -19.39
CA TRP A 101 12.46 13.07 -18.75
C TRP A 101 13.53 13.07 -17.65
N LYS A 102 13.20 12.46 -16.51
CA LYS A 102 14.03 12.39 -15.29
C LYS A 102 14.06 10.95 -14.79
N ILE A 103 14.62 10.08 -15.61
CA ILE A 103 14.81 8.66 -15.28
C ILE A 103 15.95 8.56 -14.27
N ASP A 104 15.61 8.27 -13.01
CA ASP A 104 16.62 7.93 -12.01
C ASP A 104 17.16 6.51 -12.26
N GLY A 105 18.48 6.38 -12.20
CA GLY A 105 19.16 5.10 -12.28
C GLY A 105 18.66 4.15 -11.19
N LYS A 106 18.23 2.95 -11.60
CA LYS A 106 17.51 2.05 -10.70
C LYS A 106 18.49 1.30 -9.80
N ASN A 107 18.26 1.38 -8.49
CA ASN A 107 18.91 0.53 -7.48
C ASN A 107 18.56 -0.94 -7.71
N THR A 108 19.26 -1.55 -8.68
CA THR A 108 19.21 -2.98 -8.97
C THR A 108 20.00 -3.70 -7.88
N HIS A 109 19.39 -3.76 -6.69
CA HIS A 109 19.74 -4.77 -5.71
C HIS A 109 19.64 -6.12 -6.42
N GLN A 110 20.79 -6.74 -6.69
CA GLN A 110 20.84 -8.07 -7.29
C GLN A 110 19.87 -8.96 -6.50
N ASN A 111 19.01 -9.67 -7.23
CA ASN A 111 17.97 -10.52 -6.63
C ASN A 111 18.64 -11.72 -5.95
N LYS A 112 19.19 -11.47 -4.76
CA LYS A 112 20.00 -12.39 -3.98
C LYS A 112 19.16 -13.64 -3.77
N GLN A 113 19.58 -14.74 -4.39
CA GLN A 113 18.82 -15.99 -4.37
C GLN A 113 18.42 -16.29 -2.93
N LYS A 114 17.11 -16.40 -2.68
CA LYS A 114 16.62 -16.79 -1.36
C LYS A 114 17.24 -18.14 -1.06
N SER A 115 18.10 -18.18 -0.04
CA SER A 115 18.75 -19.40 0.40
C SER A 115 17.69 -20.47 0.57
N VAL A 116 17.81 -21.57 -0.17
CA VAL A 116 16.92 -22.72 -0.02
C VAL A 116 16.96 -23.10 1.46
N PRO A 117 15.81 -23.20 2.17
CA PRO A 117 15.82 -23.59 3.56
C PRO A 117 16.47 -24.96 3.64
N GLN A 118 17.60 -25.04 4.34
CA GLN A 118 18.38 -26.27 4.47
C GLN A 118 17.58 -27.24 5.35
N CYS A 119 16.71 -28.01 4.69
CA CYS A 119 15.86 -28.98 5.35
C CYS A 119 16.75 -30.01 6.04
N GLY A 120 16.80 -29.95 7.37
CA GLY A 120 17.63 -30.82 8.17
C GLY A 120 17.15 -32.27 8.01
N VAL A 121 17.88 -33.06 7.24
CA VAL A 121 17.66 -34.50 7.13
C VAL A 121 18.00 -35.11 8.48
N SER A 122 16.99 -35.26 9.33
CA SER A 122 17.15 -35.89 10.64
C SER A 122 17.35 -37.38 10.47
N THR A 123 18.60 -37.84 10.52
CA THR A 123 18.99 -39.26 10.44
C THR A 123 18.63 -40.05 11.72
N THR A 124 17.76 -39.52 12.57
CA THR A 124 17.39 -40.08 13.89
C THR A 124 15.91 -39.83 14.21
N SER A 125 15.00 -40.48 13.48
CA SER A 125 13.58 -40.55 13.87
C SER A 125 12.92 -41.88 13.47
N ASN A 126 12.78 -42.80 14.44
CA ASN A 126 11.99 -44.03 14.31
C ASN A 126 10.48 -43.75 14.46
N VAL A 127 9.95 -42.80 13.69
CA VAL A 127 8.53 -42.39 13.75
C VAL A 127 7.94 -42.35 12.35
N ALA A 128 7.13 -43.35 12.02
CA ALA A 128 6.55 -43.54 10.69
C ALA A 128 5.28 -42.69 10.45
N PHE A 129 5.39 -41.36 10.53
CA PHE A 129 4.32 -40.43 10.17
C PHE A 129 4.79 -39.27 9.29
N LEU A 130 4.12 -39.08 8.15
CA LEU A 130 4.40 -38.04 7.18
C LEU A 130 4.08 -36.64 7.74
N PRO A 131 5.02 -35.68 7.72
CA PRO A 131 4.72 -34.30 8.07
C PRO A 131 3.69 -33.69 7.12
N ARG A 132 2.53 -33.32 7.65
CA ARG A 132 1.49 -32.60 6.92
C ARG A 132 1.95 -31.16 6.69
N ASN A 133 2.58 -30.90 5.55
CA ASN A 133 3.01 -29.56 5.15
C ASN A 133 1.83 -28.57 5.23
N LYS A 134 1.96 -27.58 6.12
CA LYS A 134 1.02 -26.47 6.30
C LYS A 134 1.79 -25.18 6.11
N ASP A 135 1.67 -24.57 4.94
CA ASP A 135 2.23 -23.25 4.68
C ASP A 135 1.60 -22.20 5.60
N SER A 136 2.38 -21.74 6.60
CA SER A 136 2.13 -20.50 7.33
C SER A 136 3.45 -19.75 7.46
N LYS A 137 3.47 -18.49 7.03
CA LYS A 137 4.63 -17.60 7.15
C LYS A 137 4.43 -16.71 8.37
N ASP A 138 4.82 -17.24 9.52
CA ASP A 138 4.95 -16.48 10.75
C ASP A 138 6.42 -16.54 11.18
N ASN A 139 7.15 -15.43 11.00
CA ASN A 139 8.53 -15.33 11.47
C ASN A 139 8.53 -15.23 13.00
N SER A 140 9.17 -16.18 13.67
CA SER A 140 9.73 -15.92 14.99
C SER A 140 11.01 -15.07 14.87
N VAL A 141 11.29 -14.31 15.92
CA VAL A 141 12.66 -14.12 16.42
C VAL A 141 12.57 -14.07 17.95
N PRO A 142 13.52 -14.65 18.71
CA PRO A 142 13.37 -14.78 20.16
C PRO A 142 13.56 -13.46 20.92
N SER A 143 13.12 -13.47 22.18
CA SER A 143 13.54 -12.51 23.19
C SER A 143 14.61 -13.16 24.06
N GLU A 144 15.77 -12.51 24.15
CA GLU A 144 16.74 -12.72 25.25
C GLU A 144 17.06 -11.36 25.88
N LEU A 145 17.40 -11.37 27.17
CA LEU A 145 17.51 -10.18 28.00
C LEU A 145 18.96 -9.73 28.12
N VAL A 146 19.21 -8.41 28.06
CA VAL A 146 20.38 -7.77 28.65
C VAL A 146 19.96 -6.50 29.39
N ASP A 147 20.70 -6.18 30.45
CA ASP A 147 20.27 -5.30 31.54
C ASP A 147 20.58 -3.80 31.32
N ALA A 148 20.05 -2.94 32.19
CA ALA A 148 20.09 -1.48 32.05
C ALA A 148 21.40 -0.84 32.56
N GLY A 149 22.07 -0.06 31.69
CA GLY A 149 23.14 0.88 32.03
C GLY A 149 22.74 2.33 31.67
N ARG A 150 23.27 3.34 32.38
CA ARG A 150 22.71 4.71 32.41
C ARG A 150 23.77 5.82 32.28
N GLN A 151 23.53 6.78 31.37
CA GLN A 151 24.20 8.09 31.22
C GLN A 151 25.71 8.07 30.88
N PRO A 152 26.33 9.21 30.51
CA PRO A 152 25.78 10.42 29.85
C PRO A 152 26.14 10.37 28.34
N GLU A 153 26.74 11.27 27.53
CA GLU A 153 27.25 12.67 27.60
C GLU A 153 26.88 13.44 26.28
N GLN A 154 27.85 13.96 25.51
CA GLN A 154 27.70 15.06 24.53
C GLN A 154 28.57 14.87 23.27
N GLY A 155 28.19 15.52 22.17
CA GLY A 155 28.97 15.59 20.93
C GLY A 155 28.31 16.53 19.91
N GLU A 156 28.83 17.75 19.80
CA GLU A 156 28.22 18.86 19.04
C GLU A 156 28.85 19.03 17.64
N LEU A 157 28.03 19.33 16.62
CA LEU A 157 28.42 20.03 15.38
C LEU A 157 27.18 20.50 14.58
N ILE A 158 27.36 21.59 13.82
CA ILE A 158 26.35 22.44 13.15
C ILE A 158 26.65 22.38 11.64
N SER A 159 25.76 22.41 10.62
CA SER A 159 24.51 23.15 10.30
C SER A 159 23.63 22.31 9.32
N GLU A 160 22.33 22.54 9.11
CA GLU A 160 21.72 23.47 8.12
C GLU A 160 20.16 23.47 8.29
N PRO A 161 19.40 24.50 7.84
CA PRO A 161 18.01 24.72 8.25
C PRO A 161 16.97 23.93 7.41
N VAL A 162 16.71 22.68 7.78
CA VAL A 162 15.56 21.92 7.26
C VAL A 162 14.24 22.53 7.75
N ARG A 163 13.38 22.94 6.81
CA ARG A 163 12.05 23.54 7.07
C ARG A 163 11.17 22.60 7.92
N GLN A 164 11.00 22.91 9.20
CA GLN A 164 10.18 22.11 10.10
C GLN A 164 8.69 22.39 9.88
N ALA A 165 7.98 21.43 9.29
CA ALA A 165 6.52 21.36 9.45
C ALA A 165 6.18 21.15 10.94
N PRO A 166 5.06 21.69 11.46
CA PRO A 166 4.73 21.63 12.88
C PRO A 166 4.72 20.18 13.38
N ARG A 167 5.55 19.92 14.39
CA ARG A 167 5.91 18.58 14.86
C ARG A 167 4.80 18.01 15.74
N VAL A 168 3.66 17.67 15.12
CA VAL A 168 2.47 17.12 15.80
C VAL A 168 2.89 15.96 16.71
N GLU A 169 2.47 16.07 17.97
CA GLU A 169 2.82 15.16 19.05
C GLU A 169 2.53 13.68 18.71
N ALA A 170 3.36 12.80 19.26
CA ALA A 170 3.26 11.38 19.02
C ALA A 170 1.93 10.84 19.55
N CYS A 171 1.15 10.18 18.68
CA CYS A 171 -0.11 9.57 19.07
C CYS A 171 0.10 8.51 20.18
N PRO A 172 -0.58 8.61 21.34
CA PRO A 172 -0.48 7.67 22.45
C PRO A 172 -1.25 6.37 22.13
N HIS A 173 -0.73 5.61 21.18
CA HIS A 173 -1.39 4.42 20.61
C HIS A 173 -1.86 3.39 21.65
N GLN A 174 -1.13 3.23 22.75
CA GLN A 174 -1.46 2.26 23.79
C GLN A 174 -2.67 2.73 24.60
N ALA A 175 -2.65 3.96 25.13
CA ALA A 175 -3.76 4.52 25.91
C ALA A 175 -5.10 4.50 25.16
N ILE A 176 -5.11 4.74 23.84
CA ILE A 176 -6.33 4.65 23.02
C ILE A 176 -6.84 3.21 22.89
N VAL A 177 -5.95 2.21 22.89
CA VAL A 177 -6.32 0.78 22.92
C VAL A 177 -6.78 0.36 24.32
N ASP A 178 -6.16 0.88 25.38
CA ASP A 178 -6.55 0.61 26.76
C ASP A 178 -7.96 1.15 27.05
N LEU A 179 -8.27 2.38 26.62
CA LEU A 179 -9.62 2.97 26.64
C LEU A 179 -10.64 2.11 25.87
N TYR A 180 -10.27 1.56 24.71
CA TYR A 180 -11.14 0.66 23.96
C TYR A 180 -11.42 -0.64 24.74
N HIS A 181 -10.44 -1.22 25.44
CA HIS A 181 -10.67 -2.41 26.28
C HIS A 181 -11.46 -2.10 27.55
N GLU A 182 -11.26 -0.94 28.17
CA GLU A 182 -12.00 -0.46 29.34
C GLU A 182 -13.49 -0.26 29.02
N ILE A 183 -13.77 0.48 27.94
CA ILE A 183 -15.13 0.94 27.61
C ILE A 183 -15.90 -0.14 26.83
N LEU A 184 -15.25 -0.84 25.91
CA LEU A 184 -15.90 -1.72 24.92
C LEU A 184 -15.53 -3.21 25.07
N SER A 185 -15.46 -3.69 26.32
CA SER A 185 -15.11 -5.08 26.67
C SER A 185 -16.01 -6.17 26.08
N GLU A 186 -17.21 -5.85 25.57
CA GLU A 186 -18.07 -6.78 24.81
C GLU A 186 -17.61 -7.02 23.36
N LEU A 187 -16.70 -6.18 22.83
CA LEU A 187 -16.19 -6.23 21.46
C LEU A 187 -14.87 -7.01 21.36
N PRO A 188 -14.46 -7.48 20.15
CA PRO A 188 -13.20 -8.19 19.98
C PRO A 188 -11.98 -7.36 20.41
N SER A 189 -11.14 -7.92 21.28
CA SER A 189 -9.96 -7.25 21.83
C SER A 189 -8.79 -7.13 20.85
N VAL A 190 -7.86 -6.22 21.14
CA VAL A 190 -6.74 -5.83 20.27
C VAL A 190 -5.47 -6.58 20.69
N ALA A 191 -5.29 -7.80 20.19
CA ALA A 191 -4.12 -8.63 20.54
C ALA A 191 -2.75 -8.10 20.05
N LEU A 192 -2.72 -7.18 19.07
CA LEU A 192 -1.46 -6.64 18.52
C LEU A 192 -1.64 -5.26 17.86
N ILE A 193 -0.85 -4.26 18.28
CA ILE A 193 -0.82 -2.93 17.64
C ILE A 193 0.19 -2.91 16.48
N ASN A 194 -0.24 -3.46 15.33
CA ASN A 194 0.56 -3.53 14.11
C ASN A 194 0.79 -2.15 13.44
N LYS A 195 1.67 -2.10 12.42
CA LYS A 195 2.03 -0.85 11.72
C LYS A 195 0.83 -0.11 11.10
N GLY A 196 -0.14 -0.84 10.55
CA GLY A 196 -1.36 -0.27 9.97
C GLY A 196 -2.27 0.39 11.01
N ARG A 197 -2.50 -0.28 12.15
CA ARG A 197 -3.24 0.28 13.30
C ARG A 197 -2.62 1.59 13.78
N ARG A 198 -1.28 1.63 13.93
CA ARG A 198 -0.55 2.87 14.27
C ARG A 198 -0.72 3.97 13.22
N GLN A 199 -0.66 3.62 11.93
CA GLN A 199 -0.87 4.59 10.83
C GLN A 199 -2.29 5.17 10.81
N HIS A 200 -3.33 4.35 11.03
CA HIS A 200 -4.72 4.81 11.07
C HIS A 200 -4.97 5.74 12.27
N LEU A 201 -4.55 5.33 13.48
CA LEU A 201 -4.63 6.14 14.70
C LEU A 201 -3.85 7.46 14.56
N GLN A 202 -2.60 7.40 14.12
CA GLN A 202 -1.79 8.61 13.89
C GLN A 202 -2.38 9.53 12.82
N GLY A 203 -3.15 8.98 11.87
CA GLY A 203 -3.99 9.73 10.94
C GLY A 203 -5.12 10.48 11.65
N ARG A 204 -5.99 9.77 12.40
CA ARG A 204 -7.09 10.39 13.18
C ARG A 204 -6.55 11.52 14.07
N TRP A 205 -5.46 11.25 14.81
CA TRP A 205 -4.76 12.19 15.71
C TRP A 205 -4.23 13.46 15.00
N ARG A 206 -3.91 13.38 13.71
CA ARG A 206 -3.40 14.54 12.95
C ARG A 206 -4.50 15.40 12.37
N GLU A 207 -5.61 14.80 11.93
CA GLU A 207 -6.68 15.48 11.18
C GLU A 207 -7.38 16.61 11.93
N HIS A 208 -7.65 16.45 13.23
CA HIS A 208 -8.35 17.47 14.02
C HIS A 208 -7.69 17.69 15.38
N ALA A 209 -7.83 18.89 15.94
CA ALA A 209 -7.25 19.23 17.23
C ALA A 209 -7.90 18.44 18.37
N ALA A 210 -9.22 18.27 18.36
CA ALA A 210 -9.95 17.51 19.38
C ALA A 210 -9.53 16.02 19.44
N HIS A 211 -9.11 15.42 18.33
CA HIS A 211 -8.65 14.02 18.32
C HIS A 211 -7.31 13.79 19.04
N ARG A 212 -6.67 14.86 19.55
CA ARG A 212 -5.40 14.84 20.29
C ARG A 212 -5.59 14.86 21.81
N ASP A 213 -6.83 14.78 22.27
CA ASP A 213 -7.19 14.56 23.67
C ASP A 213 -7.72 13.14 23.88
N LEU A 214 -7.42 12.53 25.02
CA LEU A 214 -7.92 11.22 25.42
C LEU A 214 -9.38 11.27 25.92
N GLY A 215 -9.86 12.43 26.39
CA GLY A 215 -11.27 12.65 26.69
C GLY A 215 -12.17 12.44 25.47
N PHE A 216 -11.81 13.06 24.33
CA PHE A 216 -12.47 12.80 23.05
C PHE A 216 -12.51 11.30 22.69
N TRP A 217 -11.43 10.54 22.90
CA TRP A 217 -11.41 9.10 22.61
C TRP A 217 -12.30 8.30 23.56
N ARG A 218 -12.44 8.72 24.82
CA ARG A 218 -13.41 8.16 25.77
C ARG A 218 -14.85 8.41 25.31
N GLU A 219 -15.21 9.66 25.01
CA GLU A 219 -16.54 10.03 24.49
C GLU A 219 -16.87 9.28 23.19
N TYR A 220 -15.89 9.12 22.28
CA TYR A 220 -16.03 8.36 21.03
C TYR A 220 -16.29 6.87 21.26
N PHE A 221 -15.65 6.24 22.25
CA PHE A 221 -15.95 4.83 22.57
C PHE A 221 -17.23 4.67 23.39
N GLU A 222 -17.63 5.67 24.18
CA GLU A 222 -18.91 5.69 24.90
C GLU A 222 -20.10 5.87 23.94
N SER A 223 -19.98 6.69 22.90
CA SER A 223 -21.00 6.75 21.83
C SER A 223 -21.10 5.42 21.09
N VAL A 224 -19.98 4.80 20.69
CA VAL A 224 -19.98 3.44 20.10
C VAL A 224 -20.71 2.43 21.01
N LYS A 225 -20.50 2.50 22.33
CA LYS A 225 -21.16 1.65 23.34
C LYS A 225 -22.68 1.86 23.39
N ALA A 226 -23.14 3.08 23.16
CA ALA A 226 -24.55 3.45 23.14
C ALA A 226 -25.30 2.95 21.89
N SER A 227 -24.61 2.62 20.78
CA SER A 227 -25.26 2.10 19.57
C SER A 227 -25.54 0.59 19.65
N PRO A 228 -26.81 0.13 19.63
CA PRO A 228 -27.13 -1.29 19.60
C PRO A 228 -26.62 -1.98 18.32
N PHE A 229 -26.49 -1.23 17.22
CA PHE A 229 -25.97 -1.73 15.95
C PHE A 229 -24.46 -1.98 16.00
N LEU A 230 -23.67 -1.00 16.45
CA LEU A 230 -22.20 -1.16 16.52
C LEU A 230 -21.78 -2.23 17.54
N MET A 231 -22.55 -2.38 18.63
CA MET A 231 -22.36 -3.42 19.64
C MET A 231 -22.84 -4.82 19.21
N GLY A 232 -23.49 -4.96 18.05
CA GLY A 232 -24.03 -6.24 17.59
C GLY A 232 -25.14 -6.82 18.44
N LYS A 233 -25.96 -5.93 19.01
CA LYS A 233 -27.21 -6.24 19.73
C LYS A 233 -28.42 -6.23 18.77
N VAL A 234 -28.25 -5.72 17.54
CA VAL A 234 -29.22 -5.81 16.43
C VAL A 234 -28.99 -7.10 15.62
N PRO A 235 -30.04 -7.88 15.27
CA PRO A 235 -29.90 -9.08 14.45
C PRO A 235 -29.43 -8.79 13.03
N GLY A 236 -28.63 -9.69 12.45
CA GLY A 236 -28.15 -9.55 11.07
C GLY A 236 -29.26 -9.80 10.04
N ARG A 237 -29.23 -9.00 8.96
CA ARG A 237 -30.19 -9.12 7.84
C ARG A 237 -30.16 -10.52 7.24
N ASN A 238 -31.35 -11.05 6.88
CA ASN A 238 -31.54 -12.37 6.27
C ASN A 238 -30.93 -13.54 7.09
N GLY A 239 -30.91 -13.44 8.42
CA GLY A 239 -30.33 -14.49 9.29
C GLY A 239 -28.80 -14.50 9.35
N ALA A 240 -28.13 -13.48 8.81
CA ALA A 240 -26.70 -13.29 8.99
C ALA A 240 -26.34 -13.05 10.47
N LYS A 241 -25.06 -13.23 10.82
CA LYS A 241 -24.56 -12.90 12.16
C LYS A 241 -24.70 -11.39 12.43
N PRO A 242 -25.04 -10.96 13.67
CA PRO A 242 -24.99 -9.56 14.07
C PRO A 242 -23.66 -8.91 13.73
N PHE A 243 -23.70 -7.69 13.20
CA PHE A 243 -22.50 -6.89 12.95
C PHE A 243 -21.90 -6.43 14.28
N ARG A 244 -20.60 -6.60 14.49
CA ARG A 244 -19.86 -6.01 15.62
C ARG A 244 -18.76 -5.12 15.08
N ALA A 245 -18.71 -3.87 15.53
CA ALA A 245 -17.62 -2.99 15.21
C ALA A 245 -16.31 -3.56 15.80
N THR A 246 -15.27 -3.65 14.98
CA THR A 246 -13.92 -4.00 15.45
C THR A 246 -13.08 -2.73 15.58
N PHE A 247 -12.03 -2.77 16.41
CA PHE A 247 -11.10 -1.65 16.54
C PHE A 247 -10.60 -1.11 15.18
N ASP A 248 -10.21 -2.00 14.25
CA ASP A 248 -9.79 -1.62 12.90
C ASP A 248 -10.89 -0.92 12.09
N TRP A 249 -12.15 -1.35 12.26
CA TRP A 249 -13.30 -0.73 11.60
C TRP A 249 -13.60 0.66 12.18
N LEU A 250 -13.46 0.84 13.50
CA LEU A 250 -13.68 2.11 14.19
C LEU A 250 -12.63 3.17 13.90
N ILE A 251 -11.36 2.78 13.70
CA ILE A 251 -10.27 3.73 13.36
C ILE A 251 -10.11 3.95 11.85
N ALA A 252 -10.86 3.23 11.01
CA ALA A 252 -10.80 3.36 9.55
C ALA A 252 -11.39 4.72 9.10
N PRO A 253 -10.72 5.46 8.19
CA PRO A 253 -11.12 6.84 7.86
C PRO A 253 -12.58 6.98 7.39
N SER A 254 -13.07 6.04 6.58
CA SER A 254 -14.43 6.03 6.00
C SER A 254 -15.56 5.72 6.99
N ASN A 255 -15.22 5.33 8.21
CA ASN A 255 -16.15 4.82 9.21
C ASN A 255 -16.09 5.67 10.47
N PHE A 256 -14.89 6.07 10.89
CA PHE A 256 -14.66 7.02 11.99
C PHE A 256 -15.52 8.27 11.83
N VAL A 257 -15.50 8.89 10.63
CA VAL A 257 -16.33 10.05 10.29
C VAL A 257 -17.81 9.76 10.53
N LYS A 258 -18.32 8.60 10.07
CA LYS A 258 -19.74 8.24 10.21
C LYS A 258 -20.19 8.03 11.66
N VAL A 259 -19.28 7.57 12.53
CA VAL A 259 -19.53 7.41 13.96
C VAL A 259 -19.53 8.77 14.66
N VAL A 260 -18.58 9.66 14.33
CA VAL A 260 -18.56 11.05 14.83
C VAL A 260 -19.79 11.85 14.36
N GLU A 261 -20.26 11.63 13.15
CA GLU A 261 -21.51 12.19 12.60
C GLU A 261 -22.79 11.59 13.23
N GLY A 262 -22.68 10.56 14.09
CA GLY A 262 -23.81 9.97 14.80
C GLY A 262 -24.75 9.08 13.95
N ASN A 263 -24.34 8.65 12.75
CA ASN A 263 -25.16 7.87 11.80
C ASN A 263 -25.64 6.49 12.31
N TYR A 264 -25.33 6.11 13.55
CA TYR A 264 -25.66 4.83 14.18
C TYR A 264 -26.45 4.99 15.51
N HIS A 265 -27.08 6.15 15.70
CA HIS A 265 -27.91 6.51 16.87
C HIS A 265 -29.38 6.84 16.52
N ALA A 266 -29.83 6.42 15.33
CA ALA A 266 -31.23 6.47 14.89
C ALA A 266 -31.97 5.14 15.18
#